data_AF-W5NPR8-F1
#
_entry.id   AF-W5NPR8-F1
#
_cell.length_a   1.000
_cell.length_b   1.000
_cell.length_c   1.000
_cell.angle_alpha   90.00
_cell.angle_beta   90.00
_cell.angle_gamma   90.00
#
_symmetry.space_group_name_H-M   'P 1'
#
loop_
_entity.id
_entity.type
_entity.pdbx_description
1 polymer ?
#
loop_
_entity_poly.entity_id
_entity_poly.type
_entity_poly.pdbx_seq_one_letter_code
_entity_poly.pdbx_strand_id
1 'polypeptide(L)'
;MKKNRERFCNREREFVYKFKVGSQCFELRVPLKFPVQENASHLHGRLMLLHNLPCFIEKELKEALSQFIEEESLRDYDREAEAALEAVKSGEVDLHQLASTWAKAYAETTLEHARPEEPSWDEDFADVYHDLIHSPASETLLNLEHNYFVSISELIGERDVELKKLRERYFLVLASR
;
A
#
# COMPACT_ATOMS: atom_id res chain seq x y z
N MET A 1 -21.60 6.50 21.21
CA MET A 1 -20.74 5.64 20.39
C MET A 1 -21.24 4.21 20.52
N LYS A 2 -21.99 3.73 19.52
CA LYS A 2 -22.73 2.47 19.56
C LYS A 2 -21.73 1.31 19.49
N LYS A 3 -21.77 0.43 20.50
CA LYS A 3 -21.03 -0.83 20.55
C LYS A 3 -21.44 -1.66 19.33
N ASN A 4 -20.53 -1.82 18.36
CA ASN A 4 -20.58 -2.93 17.41
C ASN A 4 -20.44 -4.20 18.24
N ARG A 5 -21.56 -4.78 18.66
CA ARG A 5 -21.60 -6.18 19.08
C ARG A 5 -21.30 -6.97 17.82
N GLU A 6 -20.03 -7.29 17.63
CA GLU A 6 -19.59 -8.38 16.76
C GLU A 6 -20.56 -9.53 16.97
N ARG A 7 -21.29 -9.90 15.92
CA ARG A 7 -22.13 -11.09 15.89
C ARG A 7 -21.17 -12.29 15.88
N PHE A 8 -20.52 -12.57 17.01
CA PHE A 8 -19.84 -13.84 17.17
C PHE A 8 -20.91 -14.92 17.18
N CYS A 9 -21.04 -15.62 16.06
CA CYS A 9 -21.69 -16.92 16.04
C CYS A 9 -20.88 -17.82 16.97
N ASN A 10 -21.31 -17.93 18.23
CA ASN A 10 -20.79 -18.91 19.18
C ASN A 10 -21.09 -20.32 18.64
N ARG A 11 -20.23 -20.81 17.75
CA ARG A 11 -20.30 -22.17 17.24
C ARG A 11 -19.49 -23.03 18.20
N GLU A 12 -20.19 -23.94 18.87
CA GLU A 12 -19.56 -25.00 19.65
C GLU A 12 -19.09 -26.08 18.69
N ARG A 13 -17.80 -26.41 18.71
CA ARG A 13 -17.21 -27.50 17.93
C ARG A 13 -16.52 -28.47 18.87
N GLU A 14 -16.70 -29.76 18.62
CA GLU A 14 -16.07 -30.79 19.43
C GLU A 14 -14.64 -31.05 18.94
N PHE A 15 -13.66 -30.77 19.80
CA PHE A 15 -12.30 -31.25 19.65
C PHE A 15 -12.26 -32.71 20.10
N VAL A 16 -11.83 -33.60 19.21
CA VAL A 16 -11.70 -35.03 19.47
C VAL A 16 -10.23 -35.43 19.37
N TYR A 17 -9.64 -35.83 20.49
CA TYR A 17 -8.26 -36.29 20.55
C TYR A 17 -8.20 -37.76 20.98
N LYS A 18 -7.57 -38.60 20.17
CA LYS A 18 -7.46 -40.04 20.41
C LYS A 18 -6.02 -40.39 20.73
N PHE A 19 -5.80 -41.07 21.86
CA PHE A 19 -4.48 -41.56 22.24
C PHE A 19 -4.53 -43.02 22.67
N LYS A 20 -3.38 -43.71 22.59
CA LYS A 20 -3.26 -45.11 22.99
C LYS A 20 -2.31 -45.24 24.17
N VAL A 21 -2.72 -46.03 25.17
CA VAL A 21 -1.87 -46.42 26.29
C VAL A 21 -1.84 -47.94 26.33
N GLY A 22 -0.76 -48.54 25.84
CA GLY A 22 -0.66 -50.00 25.65
C GLY A 22 -1.73 -50.50 24.67
N SER A 23 -2.59 -51.42 25.12
CA SER A 23 -3.67 -52.02 24.31
C SER A 23 -4.99 -51.24 24.34
N GLN A 24 -5.09 -50.18 25.14
CA GLN A 24 -6.33 -49.41 25.34
C GLN A 24 -6.26 -48.08 24.56
N CYS A 25 -7.34 -47.77 23.83
CA CYS A 25 -7.53 -46.49 23.13
C CYS A 25 -8.44 -45.60 23.97
N PHE A 26 -7.99 -44.39 24.26
CA PHE A 26 -8.77 -43.36 24.96
C PHE A 26 -9.10 -42.23 23.98
N GLU A 27 -10.29 -41.66 24.15
CA GLU A 27 -10.79 -40.55 23.33
C GLU A 27 -11.23 -39.41 24.25
N LEU A 28 -10.57 -38.27 24.11
CA LEU A 28 -10.91 -37.03 24.79
C LEU A 28 -11.80 -36.20 23.86
N ARG A 29 -13.01 -35.88 24.31
CA ARG A 29 -13.94 -34.99 23.61
C ARG A 29 -14.13 -33.72 24.40
N VAL A 30 -13.87 -32.57 23.78
CA VAL A 30 -13.95 -31.25 24.42
C VAL A 30 -14.75 -30.31 23.53
N PRO A 31 -15.89 -29.78 23.98
CA PRO A 31 -16.59 -28.74 23.25
C PRO A 31 -15.84 -27.41 23.39
N LEU A 32 -15.43 -26.82 22.27
CA LEU A 32 -14.76 -25.52 22.19
C LEU A 32 -15.66 -24.49 21.52
N LYS A 33 -15.68 -23.27 22.08
CA LYS A 33 -16.41 -22.13 21.52
C LYS A 33 -15.47 -21.30 20.66
N PHE A 34 -15.86 -21.08 19.41
CA PHE A 34 -15.11 -20.25 18.47
C PHE A 34 -15.71 -18.82 18.37
N PRO A 35 -14.87 -17.78 18.21
CA PRO A 35 -13.40 -17.81 18.23
C PRO A 35 -12.86 -18.08 19.65
N VAL A 36 -11.82 -18.89 19.75
CA VAL A 36 -11.24 -19.27 21.05
C VAL A 36 -10.52 -18.04 21.63
N GLN A 37 -11.12 -17.42 22.65
CA GLN A 37 -10.57 -16.24 23.32
C GLN A 37 -9.41 -16.59 24.27
N GLU A 38 -9.31 -17.85 24.68
CA GLU A 38 -8.28 -18.32 25.61
C GLU A 38 -7.04 -18.81 24.85
N ASN A 39 -5.85 -18.50 25.37
CA ASN A 39 -4.60 -19.03 24.85
C ASN A 39 -4.62 -20.57 24.85
N ALA A 40 -4.22 -21.21 23.75
CA ALA A 40 -4.09 -22.67 23.64
C ALA A 40 -3.20 -23.26 24.75
N SER A 41 -2.20 -22.49 25.20
CA SER A 41 -1.34 -22.84 26.34
C SER A 41 -2.09 -22.93 27.68
N HIS A 42 -3.13 -22.12 27.91
CA HIS A 42 -3.92 -22.24 29.13
C HIS A 42 -4.98 -23.34 29.00
N LEU A 43 -5.54 -23.50 27.80
CA LEU A 43 -6.55 -24.50 27.51
C LEU A 43 -6.02 -25.94 27.65
N HIS A 44 -4.83 -26.25 27.10
CA HIS A 44 -4.24 -27.59 27.28
C HIS A 44 -3.93 -27.90 28.74
N GLY A 45 -3.40 -26.93 29.50
CA GLY A 45 -3.10 -27.11 30.92
C GLY A 45 -4.36 -27.38 31.75
N ARG A 46 -5.46 -26.67 31.46
CA ARG A 46 -6.77 -26.94 32.07
C ARG A 46 -7.28 -28.34 31.71
N LEU A 47 -7.14 -28.76 30.47
CA LEU A 47 -7.55 -30.09 30.01
C LEU A 47 -6.76 -31.21 30.69
N MET A 48 -5.44 -31.03 30.84
CA MET A 48 -4.60 -31.99 31.57
C MET A 48 -5.01 -32.14 33.04
N LEU A 49 -5.29 -31.02 33.71
CA LEU A 49 -5.72 -31.02 35.12
C LEU A 49 -7.12 -31.62 35.30
N LEU A 50 -8.07 -31.28 34.43
CA LEU A 50 -9.46 -31.74 34.55
C LEU A 50 -9.61 -33.24 34.26
N HIS A 51 -8.84 -33.76 33.31
CA HIS A 51 -8.95 -35.16 32.87
C HIS A 51 -7.86 -36.08 33.44
N ASN A 52 -6.99 -35.58 34.34
CA ASN A 52 -5.86 -36.33 34.92
C ASN A 52 -5.04 -37.07 33.85
N LEU A 53 -4.72 -36.39 32.74
CA LEU A 53 -4.06 -37.00 31.60
C LEU A 53 -2.57 -37.26 31.88
N PRO A 54 -2.01 -38.38 31.40
CA PRO A 54 -0.57 -38.64 31.50
C PRO A 54 0.28 -37.55 30.85
N CYS A 55 1.38 -37.17 31.52
CA CYS A 55 2.29 -36.12 31.05
C CYS A 55 2.99 -36.40 29.72
N PHE A 56 3.09 -37.67 29.29
CA PHE A 56 3.71 -38.00 28.00
C PHE A 56 2.89 -37.51 26.79
N ILE A 57 1.59 -37.27 26.98
CA ILE A 57 0.67 -36.82 25.92
C ILE A 57 0.64 -35.29 25.84
N GLU A 58 1.18 -34.58 26.85
CA GLU A 58 1.09 -33.13 26.97
C GLU A 58 1.50 -32.38 25.70
N LYS A 59 2.64 -32.77 25.12
CA LYS A 59 3.18 -32.13 23.91
C LYS A 59 2.28 -32.37 22.70
N GLU A 60 1.94 -33.62 22.44
CA GLU A 60 1.10 -34.00 21.29
C GLU A 60 -0.32 -33.40 21.42
N LEU A 61 -0.89 -33.40 22.62
CA LEU A 61 -2.19 -32.79 22.88
C LEU A 61 -2.16 -31.29 22.64
N LYS A 62 -1.11 -30.60 23.09
CA LYS A 62 -0.94 -29.16 22.89
C LYS A 62 -0.81 -28.83 21.40
N GLU A 63 0.00 -29.58 20.67
CA GLU A 63 0.19 -29.41 19.23
C GLU A 63 -1.11 -29.67 18.46
N ALA A 64 -1.78 -30.79 18.71
CA ALA A 64 -3.05 -31.13 18.07
C ALA A 64 -4.16 -30.13 18.38
N LEU A 65 -4.23 -29.64 19.63
CA LEU A 65 -5.19 -28.62 20.03
C LEU A 65 -4.91 -27.28 19.34
N SER A 66 -3.64 -26.89 19.24
CA SER A 66 -3.26 -25.63 18.58
C SER A 66 -3.56 -25.68 17.08
N GLN A 67 -3.21 -26.80 16.42
CA GLN A 67 -3.54 -27.03 15.01
C GLN A 67 -5.05 -27.02 14.76
N PHE A 68 -5.83 -27.71 15.59
CA PHE A 68 -7.29 -27.71 15.45
C PHE A 68 -7.89 -26.31 15.59
N ILE A 69 -7.42 -25.52 16.56
CA ILE A 69 -7.90 -24.14 16.75
C ILE A 69 -7.53 -23.28 15.54
N GLU A 70 -6.31 -23.40 15.03
CA GLU A 70 -5.83 -22.65 13.88
C GLU A 70 -6.61 -23.00 12.61
N GLU A 71 -6.73 -24.29 12.29
CA GLU A 71 -7.47 -24.79 11.12
C GLU A 71 -8.94 -24.35 11.17
N GLU A 72 -9.63 -24.55 12.30
CA GLU A 72 -11.04 -24.22 12.39
C GLU A 72 -11.30 -22.70 12.41
N SER A 73 -10.34 -21.91 12.91
CA SER A 73 -10.38 -20.44 12.83
C SER A 73 -10.15 -19.97 11.40
N LEU A 74 -9.15 -20.51 10.70
CA LEU A 74 -8.90 -20.21 9.29
C LEU A 74 -10.12 -20.52 8.43
N ARG A 75 -10.74 -21.67 8.63
CA ARG A 75 -11.97 -22.04 7.91
C ARG A 75 -13.14 -21.10 8.15
N ASP A 76 -13.23 -20.48 9.33
CA ASP A 76 -14.25 -19.48 9.61
C ASP A 76 -13.94 -18.15 8.92
N TYR A 77 -12.68 -17.72 8.93
CA TYR A 77 -12.24 -16.54 8.17
C TYR A 77 -12.42 -16.72 6.67
N ASP A 78 -12.07 -17.89 6.12
CA ASP A 78 -12.25 -18.20 4.70
C ASP A 78 -13.73 -18.14 4.30
N ARG A 79 -14.62 -18.72 5.12
CA ARG A 79 -16.07 -18.66 4.88
C ARG A 79 -16.62 -17.24 4.95
N GLU A 80 -16.15 -16.44 5.89
CA GLU A 80 -16.57 -15.03 6.01
C GLU A 80 -16.05 -14.21 4.82
N ALA A 81 -14.81 -14.45 4.39
CA ALA A 81 -14.22 -13.83 3.21
C ALA A 81 -14.97 -14.22 1.93
N GLU A 82 -15.26 -15.50 1.73
CA GLU A 82 -16.07 -15.99 0.61
C GLU A 82 -17.46 -15.36 0.60
N ALA A 83 -18.14 -15.31 1.75
CA ALA A 83 -19.46 -14.66 1.88
C ALA A 83 -19.39 -13.16 1.54
N ALA A 84 -18.35 -12.46 1.99
CA ALA A 84 -18.13 -11.06 1.64
C ALA A 84 -17.88 -10.87 0.14
N LEU A 85 -17.09 -11.75 -0.49
CA LEU A 85 -16.85 -11.73 -1.93
C LEU A 85 -18.13 -11.99 -2.73
N GLU A 86 -18.96 -12.93 -2.31
CA GLU A 86 -20.24 -13.20 -2.97
C GLU A 86 -21.23 -12.05 -2.77
N ALA A 87 -21.25 -11.38 -1.61
CA ALA A 87 -22.06 -10.18 -1.38
C ALA A 87 -21.65 -9.02 -2.31
N VAL A 88 -20.36 -8.89 -2.61
CA VAL A 88 -19.86 -7.91 -3.60
C VAL A 88 -20.26 -8.31 -5.02
N LYS A 89 -20.11 -9.58 -5.40
CA LYS A 89 -20.47 -10.07 -6.75
C LYS A 89 -21.96 -9.98 -7.05
N SER A 90 -22.80 -10.29 -6.06
CA SER A 90 -24.26 -10.23 -6.17
C SER A 90 -24.82 -8.81 -6.19
N GLY A 91 -23.98 -7.80 -5.91
CA GLY A 91 -24.38 -6.40 -5.85
C GLY A 91 -25.14 -6.02 -4.58
N GLU A 92 -25.17 -6.88 -3.56
CA GLU A 92 -25.68 -6.53 -2.23
C GLU A 92 -24.82 -5.45 -1.57
N VAL A 93 -23.53 -5.41 -1.88
CA VAL A 93 -22.59 -4.37 -1.46
C VAL A 93 -22.32 -3.41 -2.62
N ASP A 94 -22.59 -2.13 -2.39
CA ASP A 94 -22.25 -1.07 -3.34
C ASP A 94 -20.72 -0.90 -3.42
N LEU A 95 -20.16 -1.28 -4.57
CA LEU A 95 -18.73 -1.23 -4.84
C LEU A 95 -18.15 0.18 -4.70
N HIS A 96 -18.95 1.21 -5.04
CA HIS A 96 -18.51 2.60 -4.96
C HIS A 96 -18.39 3.07 -3.50
N GLN A 97 -19.34 2.68 -2.65
CA GLN A 97 -19.26 2.95 -1.21
C GLN A 97 -18.09 2.23 -0.56
N LEU A 98 -17.85 0.96 -0.93
CA LEU A 98 -16.70 0.21 -0.43
C LEU A 98 -15.38 0.89 -0.83
N ALA A 99 -15.22 1.26 -2.11
CA ALA A 99 -14.05 1.96 -2.60
C ALA A 99 -13.85 3.32 -1.90
N SER A 100 -14.91 4.09 -1.69
CA SER A 100 -14.84 5.37 -0.98
C SER A 100 -14.44 5.22 0.49
N THR A 101 -14.91 4.15 1.15
CA THR A 101 -14.56 3.84 2.53
C THR A 101 -13.10 3.42 2.64
N TRP A 102 -12.63 2.62 1.69
CA TRP A 102 -11.22 2.22 1.58
C TRP A 102 -10.31 3.41 1.31
N ALA A 103 -10.67 4.28 0.35
CA ALA A 103 -9.92 5.48 0.02
C ALA A 103 -9.82 6.42 1.24
N LYS A 104 -10.92 6.57 1.99
CA LYS A 104 -10.95 7.36 3.22
C LYS A 104 -10.05 6.77 4.29
N ALA A 105 -10.16 5.46 4.55
CA ALA A 105 -9.31 4.79 5.55
C ALA A 105 -7.82 4.85 5.16
N TYR A 106 -7.51 4.69 3.88
CA TYR A 106 -6.15 4.82 3.36
C TYR A 106 -5.62 6.24 3.54
N ALA A 107 -6.39 7.26 3.16
CA ALA A 107 -6.04 8.65 3.36
C ALA A 107 -5.79 8.95 4.84
N GLU A 108 -6.72 8.60 5.73
CA GLU A 108 -6.62 8.85 7.18
C GLU A 108 -5.40 8.17 7.82
N THR A 109 -5.09 6.93 7.43
CA THR A 109 -3.97 6.16 8.01
C THR A 109 -2.61 6.49 7.38
N THR A 110 -2.59 6.92 6.12
CA THR A 110 -1.35 7.12 5.37
C THR A 110 -0.90 8.58 5.42
N LEU A 111 -1.80 9.56 5.37
CA LEU A 111 -1.44 10.99 5.45
C LEU A 111 -0.77 11.37 6.77
N GLU A 112 -1.03 10.63 7.87
CA GLU A 112 -0.35 10.85 9.15
C GLU A 112 1.10 10.34 9.15
N HIS A 113 1.47 9.42 8.25
CA HIS A 113 2.77 8.73 8.27
C HIS A 113 3.64 8.94 7.01
N ALA A 114 3.04 9.30 5.89
CA ALA A 114 3.72 9.64 4.65
C ALA A 114 2.88 10.67 3.88
N ARG A 115 3.47 11.82 3.56
CA ARG A 115 2.85 12.70 2.57
C ARG A 115 2.87 11.97 1.23
N PRO A 116 1.75 11.95 0.47
CA PRO A 116 1.77 11.52 -0.92
C PRO A 116 2.91 12.22 -1.65
N GLU A 117 3.58 11.51 -2.56
CA GLU A 117 4.62 12.07 -3.42
C GLU A 117 4.06 13.35 -4.05
N GLU A 118 4.71 14.50 -3.80
CA GLU A 118 4.27 15.76 -4.38
C GLU A 118 4.24 15.59 -5.89
N PRO A 119 3.19 16.07 -6.59
CA PRO A 119 3.12 15.96 -8.04
C PRO A 119 4.44 16.44 -8.63
N SER A 120 5.01 15.59 -9.48
CA SER A 120 6.27 15.88 -10.14
C SER A 120 6.10 17.18 -10.93
N TRP A 121 7.07 18.09 -10.82
CA TRP A 121 7.11 19.34 -11.59
C TRP A 121 6.93 19.13 -13.11
N ASP A 122 7.21 17.93 -13.62
CA ASP A 122 6.98 17.56 -15.02
C ASP A 122 5.50 17.46 -15.41
N GLU A 123 4.59 17.11 -14.48
CA GLU A 123 3.16 17.05 -14.76
C GLU A 123 2.54 18.45 -14.84
N ASP A 124 2.98 19.38 -13.98
CA ASP A 124 2.47 20.76 -13.94
C ASP A 124 3.08 21.67 -15.02
N PHE A 125 4.24 21.32 -15.58
CA PHE A 125 4.91 22.17 -16.59
C PHE A 125 4.07 22.32 -17.86
N ALA A 126 3.42 21.25 -18.32
CA ALA A 126 2.65 21.26 -19.56
C ALA A 126 1.48 22.24 -19.48
N ASP A 127 0.77 22.24 -18.35
CA ASP A 127 -0.39 23.10 -18.12
C ASP A 127 0.02 24.56 -17.92
N VAL A 128 1.08 24.82 -17.14
CA VAL A 128 1.62 26.17 -16.95
C VAL A 128 2.17 26.76 -18.25
N TYR A 129 2.83 25.95 -19.07
CA TYR A 129 3.35 26.38 -20.38
C TYR A 129 2.20 26.66 -21.37
N HIS A 130 1.17 25.81 -21.39
CA HIS A 130 -0.03 26.03 -22.20
C HIS A 130 -0.73 27.34 -21.80
N ASP A 131 -0.95 27.55 -20.50
CA ASP A 131 -1.52 28.79 -19.96
C ASP A 131 -0.68 30.01 -20.32
N LEU A 132 0.65 29.90 -20.26
CA LEU A 132 1.55 31.00 -20.60
C LEU A 132 1.47 31.37 -22.09
N ILE A 133 1.46 30.39 -23.00
CA ILE A 133 1.36 30.63 -24.45
C ILE A 133 0.00 31.26 -24.81
N HIS A 134 -1.07 30.82 -24.18
CA HIS A 134 -2.41 31.34 -24.43
C HIS A 134 -2.74 32.58 -23.58
N SER A 135 -1.86 32.95 -22.66
CA SER A 135 -2.06 34.14 -21.85
C SER A 135 -1.99 35.42 -22.70
N PRO A 136 -2.71 36.48 -22.31
CA PRO A 136 -2.58 37.80 -22.93
C PRO A 136 -1.15 38.38 -22.89
N ALA A 137 -0.27 37.82 -22.06
CA ALA A 137 1.12 38.25 -21.95
C ALA A 137 2.04 37.61 -23.00
N SER A 138 1.59 36.56 -23.72
CA SER A 138 2.42 35.84 -24.69
C SER A 138 2.87 36.70 -25.85
N GLU A 139 1.99 37.57 -26.37
CA GLU A 139 2.34 38.53 -27.43
C GLU A 139 3.40 39.53 -26.96
N THR A 140 3.37 39.93 -25.68
CA THR A 140 4.38 40.81 -25.09
C THR A 140 5.72 40.09 -24.96
N LEU A 141 5.70 38.83 -24.53
CA LEU A 141 6.90 37.99 -24.42
C LEU A 141 7.54 37.74 -25.79
N LEU A 142 6.75 37.38 -26.81
CA LEU A 142 7.21 37.15 -28.18
C LEU A 142 7.81 38.42 -28.79
N ASN A 143 7.20 39.58 -28.54
CA ASN A 143 7.75 40.86 -28.98
C ASN A 143 9.08 41.18 -28.31
N LEU A 144 9.22 40.90 -27.01
CA LEU A 144 10.50 41.04 -26.31
C LEU A 144 11.55 40.08 -26.86
N GLU A 145 11.22 38.80 -27.05
CA GLU A 145 12.12 37.82 -27.64
C GLU A 145 12.61 38.25 -29.02
N HIS A 146 11.71 38.74 -29.86
CA HIS A 146 12.07 39.27 -31.18
C HIS A 146 13.02 40.47 -31.08
N ASN A 147 12.72 41.43 -30.21
CA ASN A 147 13.55 42.61 -30.01
C ASN A 147 14.95 42.25 -29.47
N TYR A 148 15.04 41.35 -28.50
CA TYR A 148 16.31 40.84 -28.00
C TYR A 148 17.09 40.10 -29.08
N PHE A 149 16.43 39.25 -29.86
CA PHE A 149 17.05 38.51 -30.94
C PHE A 149 17.67 39.45 -31.98
N VAL A 150 16.94 40.48 -32.42
CA VAL A 150 17.45 41.47 -33.38
C VAL A 150 18.64 42.22 -32.79
N SER A 151 18.50 42.74 -31.57
CA SER A 151 19.54 43.55 -30.91
C SER A 151 20.82 42.76 -30.69
N ILE A 152 20.71 41.49 -30.26
CA ILE A 152 21.85 40.60 -30.07
C ILE A 152 22.49 40.24 -31.42
N SER A 153 21.69 39.98 -32.44
CA SER A 153 22.20 39.67 -33.79
C SER A 153 23.00 40.82 -34.40
N GLU A 154 22.54 42.05 -34.20
CA GLU A 154 23.28 43.26 -34.62
C GLU A 154 24.61 43.38 -33.87
N LEU A 155 24.59 43.25 -32.53
CA LEU A 155 25.80 43.31 -31.70
C LEU A 155 26.84 42.24 -32.09
N ILE A 156 26.38 41.03 -32.37
CA ILE A 156 27.21 39.92 -32.86
C ILE A 156 27.80 40.26 -34.23
N GLY A 157 27.00 40.84 -35.12
CA GLY A 157 27.44 41.28 -36.45
C GLY A 157 28.51 42.37 -36.38
N GLU A 158 28.33 43.38 -35.53
CA GLU A 158 29.32 44.44 -35.30
C GLU A 158 30.64 43.86 -34.80
N ARG A 159 30.58 43.01 -33.77
CA ARG A 159 31.75 42.29 -33.24
C ARG A 159 32.47 41.53 -34.35
N ASP A 160 31.75 40.81 -35.21
CA ASP A 160 32.36 40.02 -36.28
C ASP A 160 33.04 40.88 -37.35
N VAL A 161 32.47 42.05 -37.66
CA VAL A 161 33.09 43.03 -38.55
C VAL A 161 34.38 43.59 -37.92
N GLU A 162 34.37 43.93 -36.64
CA GLU A 162 35.55 44.41 -35.94
C GLU A 162 36.68 43.36 -35.85
N LEU A 163 36.31 42.12 -35.55
CA LEU A 163 37.25 40.99 -35.53
C LEU A 163 37.86 40.73 -36.92
N LYS A 164 37.07 40.86 -38.01
CA LYS A 164 37.60 40.78 -39.38
C LYS A 164 38.60 41.90 -39.67
N LYS A 165 38.26 43.16 -39.34
CA LYS A 165 39.15 44.31 -39.52
C LYS A 165 40.46 44.17 -38.73
N LEU A 166 40.40 43.63 -37.51
CA LEU A 166 41.59 43.32 -36.71
C LEU A 166 42.44 42.25 -37.41
N ARG A 167 41.83 41.14 -37.83
CA ARG A 167 42.52 40.05 -38.51
C ARG A 167 43.19 40.51 -39.81
N GLU A 168 42.51 41.31 -40.62
CA GLU A 168 43.05 41.90 -41.85
C GLU A 168 44.27 42.79 -41.56
N ARG A 169 44.21 43.62 -40.51
CA ARG A 169 45.37 44.43 -40.08
C ARG A 169 46.55 43.56 -39.64
N TYR A 170 46.31 42.52 -38.84
CA TYR A 170 47.36 41.57 -38.45
C TYR A 170 47.98 40.88 -39.67
N PHE A 171 47.16 40.46 -40.64
CA PHE A 171 47.64 39.83 -41.87
C PHE A 171 48.48 40.79 -42.73
N LEU A 172 48.06 42.05 -42.88
CA LEU A 172 48.81 43.08 -43.60
C LEU A 172 50.16 43.41 -42.94
N VAL A 173 50.20 43.46 -41.60
CA VAL A 173 51.45 43.67 -40.85
C VAL A 173 52.40 42.49 -41.01
N LEU A 174 51.89 41.26 -41.01
CA LEU A 174 52.69 40.06 -41.25
C LEU A 174 53.19 39.96 -42.70
N ALA A 175 52.42 40.44 -43.68
CA ALA A 175 52.80 40.44 -45.09
C ALA A 175 53.79 41.58 -45.47
N SER A 176 53.95 42.60 -44.61
CA SER A 176 54.87 43.74 -44.82
C SER A 176 56.23 43.57 -44.13
N ARG A 177 56.50 42.39 -43.55
CA ARG A 177 57.81 41.98 -43.01
C ARG A 177 58.44 40.94 -43.92
#